data_AF-A0A835IQA9-F1
#
_entry.id   AF-A0A835IQA9-F1
#
_cell.length_a   1.000
_cell.length_b   1.000
_cell.length_c   1.000
_cell.angle_alpha   90.00
_cell.angle_beta   90.00
_cell.angle_gamma   90.00
#
_symmetry.space_group_name_H-M   'P 1'
#
loop_
_entity.id
_entity.type
_entity.pdbx_description
1 polymer ?
#
loop_
_entity_poly.entity_id
_entity_poly.type
_entity_poly.pdbx_seq_one_letter_code
_entity_poly.pdbx_strand_id
1 'polypeptide(L)' 'MDEEEEHELVIDEEDKKLNGLNEDFGSEVYEIRCTSLKELNEFNPSGRYVVEELWNFKENHKASLKEAITLLLKMLPN' A
#
# COMPACT_ATOMS: atom_id res chain seq x y z
N MET A 1 -1.61 5.09 -21.85
CA MET A 1 -0.50 4.94 -20.89
C MET A 1 -0.88 5.93 -19.83
N ASP A 2 -1.65 5.45 -18.86
CA ASP A 2 -2.12 6.32 -17.79
C ASP A 2 -0.86 6.76 -17.07
N GLU A 3 -0.61 8.06 -17.07
CA GLU A 3 0.47 8.66 -16.29
C GLU A 3 0.23 8.22 -14.85
N GLU A 4 1.20 7.50 -14.26
CA GLU A 4 1.19 7.20 -12.84
C GLU A 4 1.22 8.56 -12.12
N GLU A 5 0.04 9.07 -11.78
CA GLU A 5 -0.09 10.29 -10.99
C GLU A 5 0.53 9.97 -9.63
N GLU A 6 1.75 10.48 -9.43
CA GLU A 6 2.53 10.24 -8.23
C GLU A 6 1.83 10.93 -7.06
N HIS A 7 1.02 10.16 -6.33
CA HIS A 7 0.33 10.62 -5.14
C HIS A 7 1.35 10.75 -4.00
N GLU A 8 2.10 11.85 -3.99
CA GLU A 8 3.08 12.13 -2.94
C GLU A 8 2.35 12.45 -1.62
N LEU A 9 2.62 11.66 -0.57
CA LEU A 9 2.12 11.94 0.76
C LEU A 9 3.02 12.99 1.43
N VAL A 10 2.51 14.21 1.57
CA VAL A 10 3.12 15.25 2.41
C VAL A 10 2.52 15.15 3.82
N ILE A 11 3.38 14.96 4.82
CA ILE A 11 2.98 15.03 6.24
C ILE A 11 3.14 16.46 6.71
N ASP A 12 2.04 17.07 7.14
CA ASP A 12 2.05 18.39 7.76
C ASP A 12 2.43 18.27 9.24
N GLU A 13 3.63 18.73 9.60
CA GLU A 13 4.12 18.75 10.98
C GLU A 13 3.32 19.72 11.88
N GLU A 14 2.57 20.66 11.31
CA GLU A 14 1.69 21.56 12.05
C GLU A 14 0.28 20.97 12.24
N ASP A 15 0.00 19.78 11.71
CA ASP A 15 -1.31 19.14 11.84
C ASP A 15 -1.65 18.92 13.33
N LYS A 16 -2.77 19.52 13.74
CA LYS A 16 -3.21 19.52 15.14
C LYS A 16 -3.49 18.13 15.68
N LYS A 17 -3.92 17.18 14.83
CA LYS A 17 -4.22 15.81 15.27
C LYS A 17 -2.93 15.01 15.45
N LEU A 18 -1.96 15.17 14.56
CA LEU A 18 -0.64 14.56 14.70
C LEU A 18 0.12 15.11 15.91
N ASN A 19 0.07 16.42 16.12
CA ASN A 19 0.68 17.05 17.30
C ASN A 19 -0.01 16.61 18.60
N GLY A 20 -1.34 16.52 18.62
CA GLY A 20 -2.08 15.97 19.76
C GLY A 20 -1.71 14.51 20.07
N LEU A 21 -1.53 13.68 19.03
CA LEU A 21 -1.02 12.30 19.20
C LEU A 21 0.36 12.25 19.87
N ASN A 22 1.27 13.14 19.46
CA ASN A 22 2.60 13.24 20.06
C ASN A 22 2.54 13.74 21.52
N GLU A 23 1.68 14.72 21.82
CA GLU A 23 1.50 15.25 23.18
C GLU A 23 0.90 14.20 24.12
N ASP A 24 -0.11 13.45 23.66
CA ASP A 24 -0.86 12.49 24.48
C ASP A 24 -0.12 11.14 24.65
N PHE A 25 0.62 10.71 23.63
CA PHE A 25 1.18 9.35 23.57
C PHE A 25 2.69 9.28 23.31
N GLY A 26 3.35 10.43 23.09
CA GLY A 26 4.79 10.52 22.83
C GLY A 26 5.18 10.27 21.37
N SER A 27 6.48 10.44 21.11
CA SER A 27 7.06 10.44 19.76
C SER A 27 6.98 9.09 19.06
N GLU A 28 7.02 7.98 19.80
CA GLU A 28 6.94 6.63 19.23
C GLU A 28 5.60 6.41 18.52
N VAL A 29 4.49 6.82 19.13
CA VAL A 29 3.15 6.68 18.52
C VAL A 29 3.00 7.61 17.31
N TYR A 30 3.57 8.81 17.37
CA TYR A 30 3.64 9.71 16.23
C TYR A 30 4.40 9.09 15.05
N GLU A 31 5.60 8.53 15.31
CA GLU A 31 6.43 7.89 14.28
C GLU A 31 5.74 6.68 13.64
N ILE A 32 5.10 5.83 14.45
CA ILE A 32 4.33 4.68 13.97
C ILE A 32 3.19 5.17 13.06
N ARG A 33 2.44 6.20 13.48
CA ARG A 33 1.34 6.76 12.69
C ARG A 33 1.83 7.28 11.34
N CYS A 34 2.90 8.06 11.33
CA CYS A 34 3.50 8.61 10.11
C CYS A 34 4.01 7.50 9.18
N THR A 35 4.62 6.45 9.74
CA THR A 35 5.09 5.29 8.98
C THR A 35 3.93 4.53 8.35
N SER A 36 2.88 4.20 9.11
CA SER A 36 1.70 3.51 8.57
C SER A 36 0.97 4.31 7.48
N LEU A 37 0.94 5.65 7.59
CA LEU A 37 0.36 6.49 6.54
C LEU A 37 1.17 6.43 5.24
N LYS A 38 2.50 6.41 5.35
CA LYS A 38 3.40 6.25 4.18
C LYS A 38 3.23 4.88 3.54
N GLU A 39 3.21 3.81 4.34
CA GLU A 39 3.01 2.43 3.86
C GLU A 39 1.67 2.27 3.11
N LEU A 40 0.58 2.83 3.65
CA LEU A 40 -0.72 2.81 2.98
C LEU A 40 -0.73 3.60 1.68
N ASN A 41 0.02 4.71 1.63
CA ASN A 41 0.15 5.52 0.43
C ASN A 41 1.00 4.84 -0.64
N GLU A 42 2.06 4.12 -0.26
CA GLU A 42 2.87 3.32 -1.19
C GLU A 42 2.06 2.14 -1.76
N PHE A 43 1.26 1.48 -0.92
CA PHE A 43 0.50 0.31 -1.32
C PHE A 43 -0.72 0.62 -2.19
N ASN A 44 -1.53 1.61 -1.81
CA ASN A 44 -2.72 2.04 -2.54
C ASN A 44 -2.89 3.55 -2.38
N PRO A 45 -2.18 4.38 -3.16
CA PRO A 45 -2.13 5.81 -2.92
C PRO A 45 -3.50 6.50 -3.01
N SER A 46 -4.33 6.12 -3.99
CA SER A 46 -5.63 6.74 -4.22
C SER A 46 -6.66 6.36 -3.16
N GLY A 47 -6.60 5.14 -2.61
CA GLY A 47 -7.60 4.61 -1.69
C GLY A 47 -7.17 4.51 -0.24
N ARG A 48 -5.89 4.20 0.01
CA ARG A 48 -5.27 3.95 1.32
C ARG A 48 -6.03 2.89 2.14
N TYR A 49 -6.70 1.96 1.46
CA TYR A 49 -7.36 0.79 2.02
C TYR A 49 -6.72 -0.48 1.49
N VAL A 50 -6.91 -1.58 2.23
CA VAL A 50 -6.43 -2.91 1.85
C VAL A 50 -7.14 -3.36 0.57
N VAL A 51 -6.36 -3.73 -0.45
CA VAL A 51 -6.85 -4.35 -1.69
C VAL A 51 -6.40 -5.80 -1.74
N GLU A 52 -7.25 -6.66 -2.28
CA GLU A 52 -6.87 -8.05 -2.53
C GLU A 52 -5.83 -8.10 -3.66
N GLU A 53 -4.76 -8.86 -3.44
CA GLU A 53 -3.72 -9.10 -4.44
C GLU A 53 -3.65 -10.58 -4.80
N LEU A 54 -3.37 -10.85 -6.07
CA LEU A 54 -3.06 -12.20 -6.49
C LEU A 54 -1.65 -12.56 -6.01
N TRP A 55 -1.53 -13.61 -5.19
CA TRP A 55 -0.26 -14.04 -4.61
C TRP A 55 0.22 -15.37 -5.22
N ASN A 56 1.49 -15.41 -5.64
CA ASN A 56 2.16 -16.65 -6.03
C ASN A 56 2.77 -17.30 -4.79
N PHE A 57 2.03 -18.22 -4.16
CA PHE A 57 2.49 -18.94 -2.96
C PHE A 57 3.75 -19.77 -3.17
N LYS A 58 4.00 -20.24 -4.40
CA LYS A 58 5.16 -21.08 -4.71
C LYS A 58 6.46 -20.27 -4.71
N GLU A 59 6.40 -19.08 -5.31
CA GLU A 59 7.57 -18.20 -5.47
C GLU A 59 7.64 -17.11 -4.39
N ASN A 60 6.62 -17.02 -3.53
CA ASN A 60 6.50 -16.10 -2.39
C ASN A 60 6.56 -14.61 -2.77
N HIS A 61 5.83 -14.23 -3.81
CA HIS A 61 5.67 -12.83 -4.22
C HIS A 61 4.30 -12.57 -4.84
N LYS A 62 3.95 -11.28 -5.00
CA LYS A 62 2.77 -10.85 -5.76
C LYS A 62 2.85 -11.39 -7.18
N ALA A 63 1.81 -12.10 -7.60
CA ALA A 63 1.71 -12.66 -8.93
C ALA A 63 1.52 -11.54 -9.95
N SER A 64 2.32 -11.58 -11.00
CA SER A 64 2.16 -10.72 -12.17
C SER A 64 0.95 -11.14 -13.01
N LEU A 65 0.41 -10.20 -13.78
CA LEU A 65 -0.64 -10.48 -14.77
C LEU A 65 -0.23 -11.59 -15.74
N LYS A 66 1.05 -11.63 -16.12
CA LYS A 66 1.61 -12.65 -17.00
C LYS A 66 1.52 -14.05 -16.37
N GLU A 67 1.86 -14.19 -15.10
CA GLU A 67 1.74 -15.47 -14.38
C GLU A 67 0.28 -15.92 -14.29
N ALA A 68 -0.63 -15.00 -13.96
CA ALA A 68 -2.06 -15.27 -13.88
C ALA A 68 -2.62 -15.80 -15.21
N ILE A 69 -2.35 -15.09 -16.32
CA ILE A 69 -2.80 -15.48 -17.66
C ILE A 69 -2.19 -16.83 -18.07
N THR A 70 -0.89 -17.03 -17.80
CA THR A 70 -0.21 -18.29 -18.12
C THR A 70 -0.84 -19.48 -17.38
N LEU A 71 -1.22 -19.28 -16.12
CA LEU A 71 -1.93 -20.30 -15.34
C LEU A 71 -3.31 -20.61 -15.94
N LEU A 72 -4.10 -19.57 -16.23
CA LEU A 72 -5.44 -19.72 -16.81
C LEU A 72 -5.41 -20.48 -18.14
N LEU A 73 -4.46 -20.15 -19.03
CA LEU A 73 -4.30 -20.84 -20.32
C LEU A 73 -3.99 -22.33 -20.15
N LYS A 74 -3.22 -22.71 -19.13
CA LYS A 74 -2.93 -24.12 -18.83
C LYS A 74 -4.14 -24.89 -18.29
N MET A 75 -5.12 -24.18 -17.72
CA MET A 75 -6.34 -24.78 -17.15
C MET A 75 -7.45 -24.94 -18.19
N LEU A 76 -7.30 -24.37 -19.40
CA LEU A 76 -8.29 -24.53 -20.46
C LEU A 76 -8.28 -25.99 -20.97
N PRO A 77 -9.45 -26.61 -21.16
CA PRO A 77 -9.54 -27.93 -21.78
C PRO A 77 -9.15 -27.88 -23.26
N ASN A 78 -8.62 -29.00 -23.76
CA ASN A 78 -8.29 -29.20 -25.18
C ASN A 78 -9.54 -29.32 -26.06
#